data_AF-A0A942V6L8-F1
#
_entry.id   AF-A0A942V6L8-F1
#
_cell.length_a   1.000
_cell.length_b   1.000
_cell.length_c   1.000
_cell.angle_alpha   90.00
_cell.angle_beta   90.00
_cell.angle_gamma   90.00
#
_symmetry.space_group_name_H-M   'P 1'
#
loop_
_entity.id
_entity.type
_entity.pdbx_description
1 polymer ?
#
loop_
_entity_poly.entity_id
_entity_poly.type
_entity_poly.pdbx_seq_one_letter_code
_entity_poly.pdbx_strand_id
1 'polypeptide(L)'
;MLKKTLRLIRNLIIGTIWTYLFMVLANLALFYLWNFNLFSAHSWKTIGYFWEAGGVIKKAKDYLFLFMLLCVPWFWIWGWRLLTRVNYLNILLFPVNAYNRYIINKYGHDSSRIILKNLKSSQKSIEEIKARLESIKPEAPKEVNTIREEIRKKLENTGTKYN
;
A
#
# COMPACT_ATOMS: atom_id res chain seq x y z
N MET A 1 8.69 -11.92 -3.11
CA MET A 1 9.75 -10.95 -2.75
C MET A 1 9.48 -9.53 -3.25
N LEU A 2 8.93 -9.34 -4.46
CA LEU A 2 8.65 -8.03 -5.08
C LEU A 2 7.83 -7.04 -4.21
N LYS A 3 6.82 -7.51 -3.47
CA LYS A 3 6.03 -6.63 -2.57
C LYS A 3 6.85 -6.08 -1.39
N LYS A 4 7.83 -6.83 -0.89
CA LYS A 4 8.73 -6.38 0.18
C LYS A 4 9.75 -5.37 -0.33
N THR A 5 10.31 -5.61 -1.52
CA THR A 5 11.26 -4.68 -2.15
C THR A 5 10.61 -3.35 -2.50
N LEU A 6 9.39 -3.34 -3.08
CA LEU A 6 8.64 -2.11 -3.33
C LEU A 6 8.35 -1.32 -2.06
N ARG A 7 8.04 -2.00 -0.94
CA ARG A 7 7.83 -1.33 0.35
C ARG A 7 9.14 -0.72 0.89
N LEU A 8 10.26 -1.39 0.74
CA LEU A 8 11.58 -0.87 1.12
C LEU A 8 11.97 0.35 0.27
N ILE A 9 11.81 0.27 -1.05
CA ILE A 9 12.08 1.40 -1.97
C ILE A 9 11.22 2.60 -1.60
N ARG A 10 9.91 2.39 -1.36
CA ARG A 10 9.02 3.45 -0.90
C ARG A 10 9.52 4.09 0.40
N ASN A 11 9.91 3.30 1.39
CA ASN A 11 10.40 3.81 2.67
C ASN A 11 11.71 4.59 2.50
N LEU A 12 12.61 4.15 1.62
CA LEU A 12 13.86 4.87 1.31
C LEU A 12 13.58 6.22 0.64
N ILE A 13 12.65 6.28 -0.31
CA ILE A 13 12.30 7.54 -0.99
C ILE A 13 11.67 8.54 -0.01
N ILE A 14 10.64 8.11 0.73
CA ILE A 14 9.99 8.93 1.77
C ILE A 14 11.02 9.44 2.75
N GLY A 15 11.92 8.54 3.12
CA GLY A 15 12.99 8.82 4.04
C GLY A 15 14.00 9.85 3.58
N THR A 16 14.42 9.75 2.32
CA THR A 16 15.35 10.69 1.70
C THR A 16 14.72 12.08 1.63
N ILE A 17 13.46 12.15 1.20
CA ILE A 17 12.69 13.41 1.14
C ILE A 17 12.54 14.00 2.55
N TRP A 18 12.16 13.18 3.54
CA TRP A 18 12.01 13.62 4.92
C TRP A 18 13.33 14.15 5.49
N THR A 19 14.43 13.44 5.28
CA THR A 19 15.74 13.84 5.79
C THR A 19 16.18 15.18 5.21
N TYR A 20 16.04 15.35 3.90
CA TYR A 20 16.34 16.63 3.25
C TYR A 20 15.50 17.76 3.84
N LEU A 21 14.18 17.58 3.87
CA LEU A 21 13.23 18.60 4.32
C LEU A 21 13.43 18.93 5.81
N PHE A 22 13.63 17.91 6.64
CA PHE A 22 13.92 18.07 8.07
C PHE A 22 15.23 18.83 8.30
N MET A 23 16.30 18.50 7.58
CA MET A 23 17.59 19.18 7.76
C MET A 23 17.52 20.66 7.35
N VAL A 24 16.78 20.99 6.28
CA VAL A 24 16.52 22.39 5.90
C VAL A 24 15.74 23.11 6.99
N LEU A 25 14.65 22.53 7.49
CA LEU A 25 13.83 23.12 8.55
C LEU A 25 14.60 23.28 9.87
N ALA A 26 15.37 22.26 10.27
CA ALA A 26 16.18 22.29 11.48
C ALA A 26 17.25 23.37 11.39
N ASN A 27 17.91 23.51 10.23
CA ASN A 27 18.90 24.56 10.01
C ASN A 27 18.26 25.95 10.06
N LEU A 28 17.10 26.15 9.41
CA LEU A 28 16.37 27.42 9.46
C LEU A 28 15.95 27.78 10.89
N ALA A 29 15.43 26.82 11.66
CA ALA A 29 15.01 27.04 13.03
C ALA A 29 16.20 27.46 13.93
N LEU A 30 17.33 26.75 13.84
CA LEU A 30 18.53 27.07 14.62
C LEU A 30 19.18 28.37 14.18
N PHE A 31 19.17 28.67 12.88
CA PHE A 31 19.66 29.94 12.36
C PHE A 31 18.81 31.12 12.84
N TYR A 32 17.48 31.01 12.81
CA TYR A 32 16.62 32.11 13.23
C TYR A 32 16.64 32.35 14.75
N LEU A 33 16.67 31.29 15.56
CA LEU A 33 16.56 31.41 17.01
C LEU A 33 17.91 31.63 17.72
N TRP A 34 18.99 31.03 17.18
CA TRP A 34 20.33 31.03 17.79
C TRP A 34 21.46 31.45 16.83
N ASN A 35 21.16 31.86 15.59
CA ASN A 35 22.17 32.19 14.57
C ASN A 35 23.19 31.07 14.34
N PHE A 36 22.73 29.83 14.54
CA PHE A 36 23.56 28.64 14.42
C PHE A 36 23.26 27.91 13.12
N ASN A 37 24.28 27.63 12.32
CA ASN A 37 24.14 26.92 11.07
C ASN A 37 24.68 25.49 11.22
N LEU A 38 23.80 24.50 11.08
CA LEU A 38 24.14 23.07 11.20
C LEU A 38 25.18 22.63 10.16
N PHE A 39 25.16 23.23 8.98
CA PHE A 39 26.05 22.86 7.88
C PHE A 39 27.38 23.63 7.90
N SER A 40 27.52 24.64 8.75
CA SER A 40 28.73 25.45 8.81
C SER A 40 29.72 24.88 9.82
N ALA A 41 30.92 24.51 9.36
CA ALA A 41 32.01 24.09 10.23
C ALA A 41 32.40 25.18 11.25
N HIS A 42 32.20 26.47 10.92
CA HIS A 42 32.51 27.57 11.82
C HIS A 42 31.62 27.58 13.07
N SER A 43 30.32 27.28 12.91
CA SER A 43 29.37 27.19 14.01
C SER A 43 29.75 26.07 14.99
N TRP A 44 30.19 24.92 14.47
CA TRP A 44 30.70 23.82 15.30
C TRP A 44 32.02 24.14 16.00
N LYS A 45 32.95 24.84 15.33
CA LYS A 45 34.19 25.31 15.97
C LYS A 45 33.92 26.26 17.13
N THR A 46 32.92 27.12 17.02
CA THR A 46 32.53 28.05 18.08
C THR A 46 32.10 27.30 19.35
N ILE A 47 31.35 26.20 19.20
CA ILE A 47 31.01 25.31 20.32
C ILE A 47 32.28 24.64 20.88
N GLY A 48 33.16 24.14 20.01
CA GLY A 48 34.43 23.54 20.42
C GLY A 48 35.30 24.48 21.26
N TYR A 49 35.54 25.69 20.77
CA TYR A 49 36.32 26.71 21.48
C TYR A 49 35.70 27.12 22.82
N PHE A 50 34.37 27.15 22.91
CA PHE A 50 33.69 27.39 24.18
C PHE A 50 34.03 26.33 25.23
N TRP A 51 34.03 25.04 24.85
CA TRP A 51 34.37 23.96 25.77
C TRP A 51 35.86 23.89 26.09
N GLU A 52 36.73 24.12 25.10
CA GLU A 52 38.18 24.19 25.29
C GLU A 52 38.59 25.31 26.26
N ALA A 53 37.86 26.44 26.26
CA ALA A 53 38.07 27.54 27.18
C ALA A 53 37.51 27.30 28.60
N GLY A 54 37.00 26.09 28.90
CA GLY A 54 36.35 25.78 30.17
C GLY A 54 35.00 26.49 30.35
N GLY A 55 34.27 26.69 29.24
CA GLY A 55 33.04 27.45 29.19
C GLY A 55 31.98 26.96 30.18
N VAL A 56 31.61 27.84 31.11
CA VAL A 56 30.48 27.61 32.02
C VAL A 56 29.23 28.25 31.41
N ILE A 57 28.20 27.44 31.22
CA ILE A 57 26.91 27.88 30.68
C ILE A 57 26.16 28.64 31.77
N LYS A 58 25.98 29.95 31.60
CA LYS A 58 25.37 30.82 32.63
C LYS A 58 23.94 31.21 32.31
N LYS A 59 23.48 31.09 31.06
CA LYS A 59 22.15 31.53 30.63
C LYS A 59 21.24 30.35 30.30
N ALA A 60 19.98 30.45 30.70
CA ALA A 60 18.95 29.45 30.35
C ALA A 60 18.80 29.22 28.84
N LYS A 61 18.98 30.27 28.03
CA LYS A 61 18.91 30.19 26.55
C LYS A 61 19.97 29.25 25.96
N ASP A 62 21.14 29.16 26.59
CA ASP A 62 22.26 28.34 26.11
C ASP A 62 22.05 26.86 26.47
N TYR A 63 21.42 26.59 27.61
CA TYR A 63 20.93 25.24 27.95
C TYR A 63 19.85 24.76 26.97
N LEU A 64 18.90 25.64 26.64
CA LEU A 64 17.85 25.33 25.68
C LEU A 64 18.44 25.07 24.29
N PHE A 65 19.46 25.82 23.88
CA PHE A 65 20.19 25.57 22.64
C PHE A 65 20.78 24.17 22.58
N LEU A 66 21.55 23.77 23.60
CA LEU A 66 22.16 22.43 23.64
C LEU A 66 21.12 21.32 23.70
N PHE A 67 20.06 21.51 24.49
CA PHE A 67 18.95 20.58 24.55
C PHE A 67 18.29 20.42 23.17
N MET A 68 18.02 21.53 22.49
CA MET A 68 17.43 21.52 21.15
C MET A 68 18.34 20.78 20.16
N LEU A 69 19.65 21.03 20.22
CA LEU A 69 20.65 20.37 19.38
C LEU A 69 20.69 18.85 19.60
N LEU A 70 20.57 18.40 20.86
CA LEU A 70 20.45 16.99 21.21
C LEU A 70 19.12 16.37 20.74
N CYS A 71 18.04 17.15 20.73
CA CYS A 71 16.74 16.68 20.28
C CYS A 71 16.61 16.55 18.76
N VAL A 72 17.45 17.21 17.96
CA VAL A 72 17.45 17.12 16.48
C VAL A 72 17.41 15.66 15.98
N PRO A 73 18.33 14.76 16.38
CA PRO A 73 18.29 13.36 15.94
C PRO A 73 17.03 12.60 16.42
N TRP A 74 16.50 12.93 17.60
CA TRP A 74 15.27 12.31 18.12
C TRP A 74 14.03 12.73 17.34
N PHE A 75 13.89 14.01 17.03
CA PHE A 75 12.81 14.49 16.17
C PHE A 75 12.92 13.92 14.76
N TRP A 76 14.13 13.74 14.24
CA TRP A 76 14.34 13.12 12.93
C TRP A 76 13.81 11.66 12.90
N ILE A 77 14.20 10.82 13.88
CA ILE A 77 13.75 9.42 13.98
C ILE A 77 12.23 9.36 14.17
N TRP A 78 11.69 10.22 15.02
CA TRP A 78 10.26 10.27 15.32
C TRP A 78 9.44 10.63 14.08
N GLY A 79 9.85 11.67 13.35
CA GLY A 79 9.20 12.09 12.10
C GLY A 79 9.28 11.02 11.00
N TRP A 80 10.43 10.33 10.88
CA TRP A 80 10.58 9.22 9.94
C TRP A 80 9.61 8.07 10.27
N ARG A 81 9.50 7.69 11.55
CA ARG A 81 8.57 6.66 11.99
C ARG A 81 7.11 7.03 11.71
N LEU A 82 6.75 8.30 11.86
CA LEU A 82 5.41 8.78 11.57
C LEU A 82 5.13 8.66 10.06
N LEU A 83 6.00 9.19 9.22
CA LEU A 83 5.84 9.22 7.75
C LEU A 83 5.82 7.83 7.11
N THR A 84 6.55 6.87 7.66
CA THR A 84 6.51 5.48 7.17
C THR A 84 5.17 4.78 7.45
N ARG A 85 4.42 5.23 8.47
CA ARG A 85 3.09 4.69 8.81
C ARG A 85 1.95 5.35 8.06
N VAL A 86 2.18 6.53 7.46
CA VAL A 86 1.15 7.28 6.75
C VAL A 86 0.73 6.56 5.46
N ASN A 87 -0.58 6.49 5.22
CA ASN A 87 -1.13 6.00 3.96
C ASN A 87 -1.30 7.16 2.97
N TYR A 88 -0.27 7.41 2.16
CA TYR A 88 -0.25 8.50 1.17
C TYR A 88 -1.40 8.42 0.16
N LEU A 89 -1.92 7.22 -0.14
CA LEU A 89 -3.10 7.08 -1.00
C LEU A 89 -4.34 7.71 -0.36
N ASN A 90 -4.49 7.61 0.96
CA ASN A 90 -5.62 8.22 1.64
C ASN A 90 -5.49 9.75 1.73
N ILE A 91 -4.27 10.28 1.76
CA ILE A 91 -4.01 11.72 1.67
C ILE A 91 -4.31 12.22 0.25
N LEU A 92 -3.83 11.52 -0.78
CA LEU A 92 -4.10 11.88 -2.17
C LEU A 92 -5.60 11.82 -2.50
N LEU A 93 -6.28 10.79 -2.00
CA LEU A 93 -7.71 10.60 -2.20
C LEU A 93 -8.55 11.33 -1.15
N PHE A 94 -7.95 12.08 -0.22
CA PHE A 94 -8.67 12.84 0.81
C PHE A 94 -9.76 13.75 0.21
N PRO A 95 -9.49 14.60 -0.82
CA PRO A 95 -10.53 15.46 -1.39
C PRO A 95 -11.67 14.66 -2.03
N VAL A 96 -11.35 13.56 -2.71
CA VAL A 96 -12.35 12.67 -3.33
C VAL A 96 -13.19 11.98 -2.25
N ASN A 97 -12.56 11.47 -1.20
CA ASN A 97 -13.23 10.81 -0.08
C ASN A 97 -14.07 11.79 0.74
N ALA A 98 -13.63 13.05 0.87
CA ALA A 98 -14.39 14.11 1.53
C ALA A 98 -15.60 14.52 0.70
N TYR A 99 -15.42 14.71 -0.61
CA TYR A 99 -16.52 15.00 -1.53
C TYR A 99 -17.55 13.85 -1.57
N ASN A 100 -17.09 12.60 -1.66
CA ASN A 100 -17.97 11.44 -1.65
C ASN A 100 -18.78 11.36 -0.35
N ARG A 101 -18.14 11.61 0.81
CA ARG A 101 -18.86 11.72 2.10
C ARG A 101 -19.87 12.86 2.12
N TYR A 102 -19.52 14.02 1.57
CA TYR A 102 -20.43 15.14 1.48
C TYR A 102 -21.67 14.79 0.63
N ILE A 103 -21.48 14.17 -0.53
CA ILE A 103 -22.57 13.72 -1.41
C ILE A 103 -23.42 12.63 -0.74
N ILE A 104 -22.79 11.65 -0.09
CA ILE A 104 -23.51 10.61 0.68
C ILE A 104 -24.33 11.22 1.82
N ASN A 105 -23.80 12.20 2.55
CA ASN A 105 -24.56 12.85 3.62
C ASN A 105 -25.69 13.74 3.07
N LYS A 106 -25.48 14.37 1.90
CA LYS A 106 -26.45 15.27 1.27
C LYS A 106 -27.59 14.53 0.55
N TYR A 107 -27.30 13.39 -0.06
CA TYR A 107 -28.26 12.64 -0.90
C TYR A 107 -28.55 11.22 -0.40
N GLY A 108 -27.75 10.69 0.52
CA GLY A 108 -27.87 9.33 1.07
C GLY A 108 -28.68 9.24 2.37
N HIS A 109 -29.07 10.36 2.97
CA HIS A 109 -29.87 10.38 4.21
C HIS A 109 -31.26 9.74 4.03
N ASP A 110 -31.84 9.83 2.83
CA ASP A 110 -33.14 9.24 2.45
C ASP A 110 -33.02 8.01 1.53
N SER A 111 -31.80 7.57 1.22
CA SER A 111 -31.62 6.35 0.43
C SER A 111 -31.91 5.14 1.33
N SER A 112 -33.19 4.79 1.47
CA SER A 112 -33.61 3.46 1.92
C SER A 112 -32.71 2.46 1.19
N ARG A 113 -31.86 1.75 1.95
CA ARG A 113 -30.87 0.78 1.45
C ARG A 113 -31.48 0.11 0.21
N ILE A 114 -30.93 0.35 -0.99
CA ILE A 114 -31.46 -0.27 -2.22
C ILE A 114 -31.19 -1.77 -2.07
N ILE A 115 -32.14 -2.46 -1.43
CA ILE A 115 -32.20 -3.90 -1.41
C ILE A 115 -32.52 -4.23 -2.86
N LEU A 116 -31.50 -4.62 -3.61
CA LEU A 116 -31.65 -5.15 -4.96
C LEU A 116 -32.48 -6.44 -4.83
N LYS A 117 -33.81 -6.31 -4.78
CA LYS A 117 -34.75 -7.43 -4.60
C LYS A 117 -34.58 -8.49 -5.71
N ASN A 118 -33.99 -8.11 -6.83
CA ASN A 118 -33.70 -8.98 -7.98
C ASN A 118 -32.37 -9.74 -7.92
N LEU A 119 -31.51 -9.56 -6.91
CA LEU A 119 -30.27 -10.36 -6.82
C LEU A 119 -30.55 -11.85 -6.62
N LYS A 120 -31.60 -12.21 -5.88
CA LYS A 120 -32.07 -13.61 -5.77
C LYS A 120 -32.74 -14.13 -7.04
N SER A 121 -33.35 -13.26 -7.84
CA SER A 121 -33.96 -13.64 -9.12
C SER A 121 -32.89 -14.00 -10.14
N SER A 122 -31.78 -13.24 -10.19
CA SER A 122 -30.64 -13.58 -11.04
C SER A 122 -30.02 -14.92 -10.65
N GLN A 123 -29.88 -15.22 -9.34
CA GLN A 123 -29.34 -16.50 -8.87
C GLN A 123 -30.20 -17.69 -9.32
N LYS A 124 -31.54 -17.59 -9.17
CA LYS A 124 -32.48 -18.63 -9.64
C LYS A 124 -32.41 -18.81 -11.16
N SER A 125 -32.36 -17.72 -11.93
CA SER A 125 -32.23 -17.81 -13.39
C SER A 125 -30.93 -18.48 -13.84
N ILE A 126 -29.82 -18.25 -13.12
CA ILE A 126 -28.53 -18.88 -13.40
C ILE A 126 -28.56 -20.38 -13.06
N GLU A 127 -29.22 -20.76 -11.96
CA GLU A 127 -29.45 -22.17 -11.60
C GLU A 127 -30.37 -22.88 -12.60
N GLU A 128 -31.43 -22.22 -13.06
CA GLU A 128 -32.34 -22.75 -14.09
C GLU A 128 -31.64 -22.92 -15.44
N ILE A 129 -30.80 -21.96 -15.83
CA ILE A 129 -29.97 -22.06 -17.04
C ILE A 129 -28.94 -23.18 -16.91
N LYS A 130 -28.32 -23.35 -15.73
CA LYS A 130 -27.43 -24.50 -15.45
C LYS A 130 -28.16 -25.84 -15.52
N ALA A 131 -29.35 -25.94 -14.92
CA ALA A 131 -30.17 -27.15 -14.95
C ALA A 131 -30.61 -27.52 -16.37
N ARG A 132 -30.98 -26.51 -17.19
CA ARG A 132 -31.27 -26.72 -18.62
C ARG A 132 -30.02 -27.13 -19.40
N LEU A 133 -28.86 -26.54 -19.13
CA LEU A 133 -27.60 -26.94 -19.78
C LEU A 133 -27.16 -28.37 -19.39
N GLU A 134 -27.42 -28.80 -18.15
CA GLU A 134 -27.18 -30.16 -17.69
C GLU A 134 -28.19 -31.17 -18.26
N SER A 135 -29.45 -30.77 -18.45
CA SER A 135 -30.46 -31.61 -19.11
C SER A 135 -30.31 -31.67 -20.64
N ILE A 136 -29.62 -30.70 -21.24
CA ILE A 136 -29.29 -30.65 -22.68
C ILE A 136 -27.94 -31.35 -22.96
N LYS A 137 -27.17 -31.79 -21.94
CA LYS A 137 -26.06 -32.71 -22.19
C LYS A 137 -26.66 -33.95 -22.89
N PRO A 138 -26.30 -34.23 -24.15
CA PRO A 138 -26.76 -35.45 -24.78
C PRO A 138 -26.24 -36.61 -23.93
N GLU A 139 -27.13 -37.53 -23.53
CA GLU A 139 -26.72 -38.85 -23.06
C GLU A 139 -25.67 -39.35 -24.06
N ALA A 140 -24.46 -39.63 -23.56
CA ALA A 140 -23.40 -40.14 -24.42
C ALA A 140 -23.99 -41.31 -25.23
N PRO A 141 -24.04 -41.20 -26.57
CA PRO A 141 -24.81 -42.15 -27.37
C PRO A 141 -24.24 -43.53 -27.14
N LYS A 142 -25.01 -44.39 -26.46
CA LYS A 142 -24.65 -45.79 -26.20
C LYS A 142 -24.34 -46.52 -27.51
N GLU A 143 -24.92 -46.04 -28.62
CA GLU A 143 -24.67 -46.49 -29.99
C GLU A 143 -23.25 -46.24 -30.52
N VAL A 144 -22.56 -45.17 -30.09
CA VAL A 144 -21.19 -44.91 -30.56
C VAL A 144 -20.20 -45.90 -29.93
N ASN A 145 -20.50 -46.39 -28.72
CA ASN A 145 -19.69 -47.40 -28.07
C ASN A 145 -19.91 -48.79 -28.68
N THR A 146 -21.14 -49.15 -29.04
CA THR A 146 -21.42 -50.42 -29.73
C THR A 146 -20.80 -50.45 -31.13
N ILE A 147 -20.83 -49.34 -31.87
CA ILE A 147 -20.17 -49.22 -33.17
C ILE A 147 -18.64 -49.33 -33.03
N ARG A 148 -18.04 -48.72 -31.99
CA ARG A 148 -16.59 -48.88 -31.72
C ARG A 148 -16.22 -50.32 -31.40
N GLU A 149 -17.04 -51.04 -30.64
CA GLU A 149 -16.79 -52.45 -30.32
C GLU A 149 -16.95 -53.36 -31.54
N GLU A 150 -17.92 -53.08 -32.42
CA GLU A 150 -18.08 -53.82 -33.68
C GLU A 150 -16.91 -53.58 -34.66
N ILE A 151 -16.44 -52.34 -34.77
CA ILE A 151 -15.25 -52.02 -35.58
C ILE A 151 -14.01 -52.72 -35.02
N ARG A 152 -13.86 -52.75 -33.69
CA ARG A 152 -12.74 -53.44 -33.03
C ARG A 152 -12.77 -54.94 -33.30
N LYS A 153 -13.94 -55.59 -33.17
CA LYS A 153 -14.12 -57.01 -33.51
C LYS A 153 -13.84 -57.33 -34.97
N LYS A 154 -14.23 -56.45 -35.91
CA LYS A 154 -13.92 -56.63 -37.33
C LYS A 154 -12.43 -56.48 -37.64
N LEU A 155 -11.73 -55.56 -36.97
CA LEU A 155 -10.28 -55.38 -37.13
C LEU A 155 -9.50 -56.57 -36.56
N GLU A 156 -9.90 -57.10 -35.39
CA GLU A 156 -9.29 -58.29 -34.78
C GLU A 156 -9.47 -59.54 -35.65
N ASN A 157 -10.65 -59.75 -36.24
CA ASN A 157 -10.90 -60.86 -37.17
C ASN A 157 -10.23 -60.72 -38.54
N THR A 158 -9.85 -59.49 -38.94
CA THR A 158 -9.16 -59.26 -40.21
C THR A 158 -7.64 -59.40 -40.05
N GLY A 159 -7.11 -59.09 -38.86
CA GLY A 159 -5.70 -59.26 -38.51
C GLY A 159 -5.24 -60.71 -38.36
N THR A 160 -6.15 -61.66 -38.12
CA THR A 160 -5.85 -63.10 -38.05
C THR A 160 -5.85 -63.82 -39.41
N LYS A 161 -6.17 -63.13 -40.51
CA LYS A 161 -6.18 -63.71 -41.86
C LYS A 161 -4.86 -63.57 -42.63
N TYR A 162 -3.83 -62.97 -42.02
CA TYR A 162 -2.49 -62.80 -42.59
C TYR A 162 -1.38 -63.23 -41.61
N ASN A 163 -1.53 -64.43 -41.03
CA ASN A 163 -0.42 -65.22 -40.49
C ASN A 163 -0.56 -66.66 -41.02
#